data_AF-A0A953QEN9-F1
#
_entry.id   AF-A0A953QEN9-F1
#
_cell.length_a   1.000
_cell.length_b   1.000
_cell.length_c   1.000
_cell.angle_alpha   90.00
_cell.angle_beta   90.00
_cell.angle_gamma   90.00
#
_symmetry.space_group_name_H-M   'P 1'
#
loop_
_entity.id
_entity.type
_entity.pdbx_description
1 polymer ?
#
loop_
_entity_poly.entity_id
_entity_poly.type
_entity_poly.pdbx_seq_one_letter_code
_entity_poly.pdbx_strand_id
1 'polypeptide(L)'
;MVRDAYYYAIPLLVAAALVGWLAAPPWALPALLLAGFFLWFFRDPDREIPNASDTLVSPADGKVTAVSPVMADGAPRLRISIFLSVFDVHVNRSPIGGVIRKVVYQKGKFLNAMNAASAEQNERNTVTVEGEGQTVVFKQIAGLLARRIVFNKKVGDHVERGERIGLIKFGSRVDVLLDTSASVRVKVGDRVKGGSSVLAHVPQPQLAMAGSGQVRQGAK
;
A
#
# COMPACT_ATOMS: atom_id res chain seq x y z
N MET A 1 -12.42 8.17 7.31
CA MET A 1 -11.94 7.45 8.51
C MET A 1 -12.32 5.98 8.42
N VAL A 2 -11.47 5.08 8.87
CA VAL A 2 -11.73 3.63 8.85
C VAL A 2 -12.67 3.23 10.00
N ARG A 3 -13.57 2.27 9.78
CA ARG A 3 -14.51 1.75 10.81
C ARG A 3 -13.79 1.27 12.08
N ASP A 4 -12.60 0.71 11.94
CA ASP A 4 -11.74 0.27 13.03
C ASP A 4 -11.54 1.35 14.10
N ALA A 5 -11.48 2.63 13.72
CA ALA A 5 -11.35 3.75 14.65
C ALA A 5 -12.39 3.68 15.78
N TYR A 6 -13.65 3.41 15.43
CA TYR A 6 -14.76 3.39 16.38
C TYR A 6 -14.72 2.16 17.29
N TYR A 7 -14.27 1.01 16.79
CA TYR A 7 -14.15 -0.20 17.61
C TYR A 7 -13.13 -0.03 18.74
N TYR A 8 -12.09 0.79 18.55
CA TYR A 8 -11.13 1.11 19.62
C TYR A 8 -11.56 2.32 20.45
N ALA A 9 -12.07 3.38 19.81
CA ALA A 9 -12.38 4.63 20.51
C ALA A 9 -13.61 4.52 21.42
N ILE A 10 -14.70 3.87 21.00
CA ILE A 10 -15.96 3.84 21.78
C ILE A 10 -15.77 3.19 23.17
N PRO A 11 -15.16 1.99 23.31
CA PRO A 11 -14.93 1.40 24.63
C PRO A 11 -14.06 2.29 25.54
N LEU A 12 -13.07 2.99 24.96
CA LEU A 12 -12.21 3.91 25.72
C LEU A 12 -12.97 5.16 26.17
N LEU A 13 -13.87 5.69 25.35
CA LEU A 13 -14.74 6.81 25.74
C LEU A 13 -15.71 6.40 26.85
N VAL A 14 -16.28 5.19 26.78
CA VAL A 14 -17.13 4.64 27.85
C VAL A 14 -16.31 4.46 29.14
N ALA A 15 -15.11 3.88 29.06
CA ALA A 15 -14.22 3.74 30.20
C ALA A 15 -13.83 5.10 30.81
N ALA A 16 -13.53 6.09 29.96
CA ALA A 16 -13.23 7.46 30.40
C ALA A 16 -14.41 8.08 31.17
N ALA A 17 -15.64 7.91 30.66
CA ALA A 17 -16.85 8.41 31.33
C ALA A 17 -17.07 7.72 32.69
N LEU A 18 -16.92 6.39 32.75
CA LEU A 18 -17.07 5.63 33.99
C LEU A 18 -16.02 6.01 35.05
N VAL A 19 -14.75 6.10 34.65
CA VAL A 19 -13.66 6.48 35.56
C VAL A 19 -13.80 7.93 36.03
N GLY A 20 -14.18 8.83 35.12
CA GLY A 20 -14.44 10.24 35.45
C GLY A 20 -15.59 10.39 36.44
N TRP A 21 -16.62 9.55 36.32
CA TRP A 21 -17.79 9.55 37.21
C TRP A 21 -17.53 8.89 38.57
N LEU A 22 -16.85 7.75 38.61
CA LEU A 22 -16.63 6.96 39.83
C LEU A 22 -15.45 7.44 40.67
N ALA A 23 -14.45 8.09 40.07
CA ALA A 23 -13.27 8.58 40.77
C ALA A 23 -13.20 10.12 40.73
N ALA A 24 -12.61 10.68 39.67
CA ALA A 24 -12.58 12.12 39.42
C ALA A 24 -12.23 12.40 37.94
N PRO A 25 -12.62 13.56 37.38
CA PRO A 25 -12.40 13.87 35.97
C PRO A 25 -10.95 13.75 35.46
N PRO A 26 -9.89 14.10 36.21
CA PRO A 26 -8.51 13.94 35.74
C PRO A 26 -8.11 12.50 35.43
N TRP A 27 -8.69 11.51 36.11
CA TRP A 27 -8.40 10.09 35.88
C TRP A 27 -8.96 9.57 34.55
N ALA A 28 -9.89 10.30 33.92
CA ALA A 28 -10.38 9.98 32.58
C ALA A 28 -9.38 10.34 31.47
N LEU A 29 -8.42 11.23 31.73
CA LEU A 29 -7.53 11.80 30.72
C LEU A 29 -6.74 10.75 29.92
N PRO A 30 -6.12 9.71 30.52
CA PRO A 30 -5.39 8.71 29.76
C PRO A 30 -6.27 7.97 28.75
N ALA A 31 -7.50 7.62 29.13
CA ALA A 31 -8.45 6.94 28.25
C ALA A 31 -8.93 7.85 27.12
N LEU A 32 -9.16 9.14 27.40
CA LEU A 32 -9.51 10.14 26.39
C LEU A 32 -8.38 10.36 25.38
N LEU A 33 -7.14 10.49 25.85
CA LEU A 33 -5.97 10.64 24.99
C LEU A 33 -5.77 9.42 24.09
N LEU A 34 -5.96 8.22 24.64
CA LEU A 34 -5.85 6.99 23.87
C LEU A 34 -6.99 6.83 22.85
N ALA A 35 -8.21 7.23 23.20
CA ALA A 35 -9.33 7.27 22.26
C ALA A 35 -9.04 8.24 21.09
N GLY A 36 -8.58 9.45 21.42
CA GLY A 36 -8.15 10.44 20.42
C GLY A 36 -7.03 9.92 19.52
N PHE A 37 -6.05 9.23 20.09
CA PHE A 37 -4.98 8.57 19.34
C PHE A 37 -5.54 7.56 18.33
N PHE A 38 -6.47 6.68 18.71
CA PHE A 38 -7.02 5.70 17.76
C PHE A 38 -7.86 6.34 16.66
N LEU A 39 -8.65 7.37 16.97
CA LEU A 39 -9.36 8.15 15.94
C LEU A 39 -8.38 8.77 14.93
N TRP A 40 -7.28 9.34 15.44
CA TRP A 40 -6.23 9.91 14.60
C TRP A 40 -5.40 8.87 13.83
N PHE A 41 -5.14 7.72 14.44
CA PHE A 41 -4.36 6.62 13.86
C PHE A 41 -5.07 5.99 12.65
N PHE A 42 -6.37 5.72 12.81
CA PHE A 42 -7.21 5.13 11.75
C PHE A 42 -7.80 6.19 10.79
N ARG A 43 -7.19 7.37 10.74
CA ARG A 43 -7.57 8.42 9.78
C ARG A 43 -7.34 7.94 8.35
N ASP A 44 -8.16 8.46 7.45
CA ASP A 44 -8.08 8.19 6.02
C ASP A 44 -8.47 9.46 5.30
N PRO A 45 -7.50 10.38 5.08
CA PRO A 45 -7.75 11.64 4.41
C PRO A 45 -8.07 11.39 2.93
N ASP A 46 -8.86 12.28 2.35
CA ASP A 46 -9.10 12.29 0.91
C ASP A 46 -7.86 12.73 0.14
N ARG A 47 -7.74 12.25 -1.09
CA ARG A 47 -6.49 12.31 -1.86
C ARG A 47 -6.79 12.51 -3.32
N GLU A 48 -6.04 13.43 -3.92
CA GLU A 48 -5.92 13.52 -5.36
C GLU A 48 -5.02 12.40 -5.85
N ILE A 49 -5.53 11.63 -6.82
CA ILE A 49 -4.84 10.51 -7.43
C ILE A 49 -4.39 10.94 -8.83
N PRO A 50 -3.09 10.88 -9.15
CA PRO A 50 -2.60 11.16 -10.50
C PRO A 50 -3.32 10.31 -11.55
N ASN A 51 -3.82 10.97 -12.60
CA ASN A 51 -4.66 10.34 -13.63
C ASN A 51 -3.90 9.98 -14.92
N ALA A 52 -2.66 9.51 -14.80
CA ALA A 52 -1.84 9.13 -15.94
C ALA A 52 -1.63 7.61 -15.96
N SER A 53 -1.98 6.96 -17.07
CA SER A 53 -1.94 5.49 -17.23
C SER A 53 -0.54 4.88 -17.20
N ASP A 54 0.50 5.68 -17.37
CA ASP A 54 1.91 5.26 -17.26
C ASP A 54 2.43 5.35 -15.81
N THR A 55 1.61 5.83 -14.87
CA THR A 55 2.06 6.26 -13.55
C THR A 55 1.67 5.26 -12.47
N LEU A 56 2.67 4.86 -11.68
CA LEU A 56 2.48 4.01 -10.52
C LEU A 56 2.56 4.85 -9.24
N VAL A 57 1.51 4.76 -8.41
CA VAL A 57 1.43 5.52 -7.16
C VAL A 57 1.81 4.68 -5.96
N SER A 58 2.16 5.35 -4.86
CA SER A 58 2.49 4.67 -3.61
C SER A 58 1.28 3.90 -3.09
N PRO A 59 1.40 2.63 -2.68
CA PRO A 59 0.32 1.92 -2.01
C PRO A 59 0.11 2.35 -0.56
N ALA A 60 1.03 3.14 0.01
CA ALA A 60 1.12 3.39 1.45
C ALA A 60 1.68 4.78 1.77
N ASP A 61 1.30 5.33 2.92
CA ASP A 61 2.00 6.48 3.51
C ASP A 61 3.24 6.00 4.25
N GLY A 62 4.38 6.64 4.05
CA GLY A 62 5.55 6.26 4.82
C GLY A 62 6.84 6.83 4.29
N LYS A 63 7.94 6.18 4.67
CA LYS A 63 9.29 6.50 4.21
C LYS A 63 9.81 5.40 3.30
N VAL A 64 10.37 5.77 2.15
CA VAL A 64 11.06 4.83 1.25
C VAL A 64 12.35 4.38 1.94
N THR A 65 12.48 3.08 2.19
CA THR A 65 13.62 2.47 2.90
C THR A 65 14.54 1.68 1.98
N ALA A 66 14.06 1.24 0.81
CA ALA A 66 14.89 0.58 -0.19
C ALA A 66 14.37 0.83 -1.61
N VAL A 67 15.29 1.00 -2.55
CA VAL A 67 15.08 0.92 -3.99
C VAL A 67 16.19 0.04 -4.52
N SER A 68 15.89 -1.20 -4.89
CA SER A 68 16.92 -2.20 -5.19
C SER A 68 16.46 -3.23 -6.21
N PRO A 69 17.32 -3.69 -7.14
CA PRO A 69 17.03 -4.86 -7.94
C PRO A 69 16.93 -6.11 -7.03
N VAL A 70 15.99 -6.99 -7.33
CA VAL A 70 15.77 -8.25 -6.61
C VAL A 70 15.41 -9.36 -7.60
N MET A 71 15.67 -10.61 -7.24
CA MET A 71 15.10 -11.75 -7.94
C MET A 71 13.77 -12.11 -7.27
N ALA A 72 12.68 -12.13 -8.04
CA ALA A 72 11.37 -12.55 -7.58
C ALA A 72 10.70 -13.43 -8.64
N ASP A 73 10.17 -14.58 -8.21
CA ASP A 73 9.54 -15.57 -9.09
C ASP A 73 10.43 -15.99 -10.29
N GLY A 74 11.74 -16.10 -10.06
CA GLY A 74 12.72 -16.49 -11.08
C GLY A 74 13.11 -15.38 -12.08
N ALA A 75 12.57 -14.17 -11.95
CA ALA A 75 12.86 -13.04 -12.83
C ALA A 75 13.48 -11.85 -12.07
N PRO A 76 14.34 -11.05 -12.71
CA PRO A 76 14.80 -9.78 -12.16
C PRO A 76 13.63 -8.80 -12.09
N ARG A 77 13.47 -8.16 -10.93
CA ARG A 77 12.46 -7.15 -10.64
C ARG A 77 13.10 -5.99 -9.93
N LEU A 78 12.44 -4.84 -9.98
CA LEU A 78 12.80 -3.68 -9.17
C LEU A 78 11.90 -3.62 -7.94
N ARG A 79 12.49 -3.56 -6.74
CA ARG A 79 11.75 -3.45 -5.48
C ARG A 79 11.84 -2.04 -4.92
N ILE A 80 10.68 -1.48 -4.57
CA ILE A 80 10.56 -0.28 -3.74
C ILE A 80 9.93 -0.68 -2.40
N SER A 81 10.61 -0.38 -1.29
CA SER A 81 10.14 -0.69 0.06
C SER A 81 9.74 0.58 0.80
N ILE A 82 8.54 0.58 1.37
CA ILE A 82 7.97 1.71 2.10
C ILE A 82 7.68 1.26 3.53
N PHE A 83 8.29 1.92 4.50
CA PHE A 83 8.01 1.72 5.92
C PHE A 83 6.97 2.72 6.40
N LEU A 84 5.90 2.19 6.99
CA LEU A 84 4.81 2.95 7.60
C LEU A 84 5.01 2.95 9.11
N SER A 85 5.38 4.09 9.68
CA SER A 85 5.46 4.27 11.13
C SER A 85 4.06 4.28 11.76
N VAL A 86 3.98 4.29 13.10
CA VAL A 86 2.71 4.44 13.81
C VAL A 86 2.03 5.81 13.59
N PHE A 87 2.76 6.78 13.03
CA PHE A 87 2.24 8.12 12.77
C PHE A 87 1.74 8.29 11.33
N ASP A 88 2.01 7.34 10.44
CA ASP A 88 1.56 7.37 9.05
C ASP A 88 0.11 6.88 8.91
N VAL A 89 -0.50 7.09 7.74
CA VAL A 89 -1.82 6.51 7.43
C VAL A 89 -1.65 5.05 7.03
N HIS A 90 -2.30 4.14 7.75
CA HIS A 90 -2.18 2.69 7.52
C HIS A 90 -3.13 2.12 6.48
N VAL A 91 -4.02 2.93 5.92
CA VAL A 91 -4.84 2.54 4.76
C VAL A 91 -3.94 2.29 3.57
N ASN A 92 -4.07 1.11 2.96
CA ASN A 92 -3.33 0.77 1.75
C ASN A 92 -4.21 0.91 0.52
N ARG A 93 -3.55 1.27 -0.58
CA ARG A 93 -4.18 1.62 -1.86
C ARG A 93 -3.55 0.81 -3.00
N SER A 94 -4.30 0.61 -4.08
CA SER A 94 -3.77 -0.03 -5.29
C SER A 94 -2.74 0.88 -5.97
N PRO A 95 -1.52 0.40 -6.30
CA PRO A 95 -0.52 1.20 -7.01
C PRO A 95 -0.90 1.55 -8.45
N ILE A 96 -1.72 0.72 -9.10
CA ILE A 96 -2.18 0.83 -10.49
C ILE A 96 -3.66 0.49 -10.59
N GLY A 97 -4.29 0.88 -11.70
CA GLY A 97 -5.61 0.39 -12.08
C GLY A 97 -5.51 -0.97 -12.79
N GLY A 98 -6.50 -1.85 -12.60
CA GLY A 98 -6.55 -3.13 -13.30
C GLY A 98 -7.30 -4.22 -12.56
N VAL A 99 -7.06 -5.46 -12.96
CA VAL A 99 -7.68 -6.66 -12.38
C VAL A 99 -6.72 -7.33 -11.40
N ILE A 100 -7.22 -7.69 -10.22
CA ILE A 100 -6.46 -8.49 -9.26
C ILE A 100 -6.38 -9.93 -9.80
N ARG A 101 -5.18 -10.34 -10.22
CA ARG A 101 -4.93 -11.67 -10.79
C ARG A 101 -4.59 -12.72 -9.74
N LYS A 102 -3.95 -12.31 -8.66
CA LYS A 102 -3.46 -13.24 -7.64
C LYS A 102 -3.44 -12.58 -6.27
N VAL A 103 -3.86 -13.33 -5.25
CA VAL A 103 -3.77 -12.94 -3.84
C VAL A 103 -3.22 -14.15 -3.09
N VAL A 104 -2.06 -14.00 -2.43
CA VAL A 104 -1.43 -15.06 -1.65
C VAL A 104 -1.14 -14.54 -0.25
N TYR A 105 -1.89 -15.07 0.70
CA TYR A 105 -1.65 -14.83 2.11
C TYR A 105 -0.65 -15.86 2.66
N GLN A 106 0.33 -15.40 3.42
CA GLN A 106 1.32 -16.24 4.09
C GLN A 106 1.42 -15.83 5.55
N LYS A 107 1.14 -16.79 6.44
CA LYS A 107 1.38 -16.62 7.88
C LYS A 107 2.89 -16.62 8.14
N GLY A 108 3.33 -15.80 9.09
CA GLY A 108 4.75 -15.69 9.41
C GLY A 108 5.00 -15.16 10.82
N LYS A 109 6.23 -14.68 11.04
CA LYS A 109 6.68 -14.01 12.25
C LYS A 109 6.23 -12.54 12.28
N PHE A 110 6.64 -11.83 13.32
CA PHE A 110 6.40 -10.40 13.49
C PHE A 110 7.72 -9.71 13.86
N LEU A 111 8.75 -9.87 13.02
CA LEU A 111 10.00 -9.14 13.17
C LEU A 111 9.76 -7.64 12.97
N ASN A 112 10.63 -6.79 13.52
CA ASN A 112 10.60 -5.36 13.20
C ASN A 112 10.65 -5.17 11.67
N ALA A 113 9.71 -4.39 11.11
CA ALA A 113 9.58 -4.21 9.66
C ALA A 113 10.80 -3.51 9.00
N MET A 114 11.68 -2.90 9.80
CA MET A 114 12.97 -2.38 9.35
C MET A 114 14.04 -3.48 9.17
N ASN A 115 13.86 -4.67 9.77
CA ASN A 115 14.77 -5.80 9.59
C ASN A 115 14.61 -6.35 8.16
N ALA A 116 15.71 -6.57 7.45
CA ALA A 116 15.69 -7.13 6.09
C ALA A 116 14.96 -8.48 6.01
N ALA A 117 15.10 -9.33 7.03
CA ALA A 117 14.45 -10.64 7.10
C ALA A 117 12.92 -10.56 7.25
N SER A 118 12.37 -9.40 7.66
CA SER A 118 10.92 -9.21 7.79
C SER A 118 10.19 -9.38 6.46
N ALA A 119 10.82 -9.02 5.34
CA ALA A 119 10.20 -9.13 4.02
C ALA A 119 9.84 -10.58 3.64
N GLU A 120 10.59 -11.54 4.17
CA GLU A 120 10.44 -12.97 3.88
C GLU A 120 9.77 -13.75 4.98
N GLN A 121 10.10 -13.45 6.24
CA GLN A 121 9.67 -14.25 7.38
C GLN A 121 8.37 -13.74 8.02
N ASN A 122 8.00 -12.47 7.83
CA ASN A 122 6.81 -11.95 8.49
C ASN A 122 5.52 -12.38 7.80
N GLU A 123 4.43 -12.32 8.56
CA GLU A 123 3.08 -12.40 7.99
C GLU A 123 2.90 -11.36 6.88
N ARG A 124 2.44 -11.83 5.71
CA ARG A 124 2.30 -11.00 4.52
C ARG A 124 1.15 -11.41 3.64
N ASN A 125 0.58 -10.43 2.94
CA ASN A 125 -0.36 -10.63 1.85
C ASN A 125 0.28 -10.11 0.55
N THR A 126 0.47 -10.99 -0.43
CA THR A 126 1.06 -10.66 -1.73
C THR A 126 -0.06 -10.57 -2.76
N VAL A 127 -0.14 -9.45 -3.47
CA VAL A 127 -1.19 -9.17 -4.44
C VAL A 127 -0.56 -8.83 -5.78
N THR A 128 -1.07 -9.46 -6.84
CA THR A 128 -0.70 -9.19 -8.23
C THR A 128 -1.86 -8.50 -8.92
N VAL A 129 -1.61 -7.29 -9.44
CA VAL A 129 -2.57 -6.53 -10.24
C VAL A 129 -2.03 -6.45 -11.66
N GLU A 130 -2.90 -6.70 -12.63
CA GLU A 130 -2.60 -6.57 -14.05
C GLU A 130 -3.53 -5.55 -14.68
N GLY A 131 -2.95 -4.56 -15.33
CA GLY A 131 -3.68 -3.46 -15.95
C GLY A 131 -2.71 -2.42 -16.46
N GLU A 132 -3.21 -1.46 -17.24
CA GLU A 132 -2.39 -0.33 -17.74
C GLU A 132 -1.14 -0.79 -18.52
N GLY A 133 -1.21 -1.95 -19.18
CA GLY A 133 -0.12 -2.53 -19.96
C GLY A 133 0.99 -3.19 -19.13
N GLN A 134 0.77 -3.42 -17.83
CA GLN A 134 1.80 -3.93 -16.92
C GLN A 134 1.25 -4.90 -15.86
N THR A 135 2.16 -5.62 -15.20
CA THR A 135 1.87 -6.43 -14.02
C THR A 135 2.66 -5.92 -12.83
N VAL A 136 1.96 -5.51 -11.78
CA VAL A 136 2.56 -5.01 -10.53
C VAL A 136 2.26 -5.99 -9.41
N VAL A 137 3.27 -6.31 -8.62
CA VAL A 137 3.11 -7.11 -7.40
C VAL A 137 3.39 -6.22 -6.21
N PHE A 138 2.48 -6.15 -5.25
CA PHE A 138 2.74 -5.50 -3.97
C PHE A 138 2.50 -6.44 -2.80
N LYS A 139 3.27 -6.24 -1.73
CA LYS A 139 3.24 -7.07 -0.52
C LYS A 139 2.91 -6.20 0.66
N GLN A 140 1.79 -6.46 1.32
CA GLN A 140 1.50 -5.95 2.64
C GLN A 140 2.23 -6.82 3.65
N ILE A 141 3.14 -6.26 4.46
CA ILE A 141 3.99 -7.01 5.39
C ILE A 141 3.76 -6.47 6.80
N ALA A 142 3.24 -7.33 7.67
CA ALA A 142 3.02 -6.99 9.08
C ALA A 142 4.37 -6.88 9.81
N GLY A 143 4.58 -5.80 10.59
CA GLY A 143 5.73 -5.63 11.48
C GLY A 143 5.51 -6.18 12.90
N LEU A 144 6.39 -5.84 13.83
CA LEU A 144 6.33 -6.30 15.23
C LEU A 144 5.06 -5.87 15.96
N LEU A 145 4.63 -4.63 15.75
CA LEU A 145 3.41 -4.10 16.35
C LEU A 145 2.16 -4.47 15.53
N ALA A 146 2.32 -4.67 14.22
CA ALA A 146 1.25 -5.06 13.33
C ALA A 146 0.99 -6.55 13.42
N ARG A 147 -0.22 -6.94 13.81
CA ARG A 147 -0.61 -8.36 13.89
C ARG A 147 -1.76 -8.74 12.98
N ARG A 148 -2.18 -7.82 12.10
CA ARG A 148 -3.31 -8.05 11.22
C ARG A 148 -3.20 -7.23 9.95
N ILE A 149 -3.18 -7.94 8.84
CA ILE A 149 -3.42 -7.40 7.51
C ILE A 149 -4.92 -7.54 7.22
N VAL A 150 -5.57 -6.44 6.87
CA VAL A 150 -6.94 -6.45 6.36
C VAL A 150 -6.86 -6.16 4.87
N PHE A 151 -7.39 -7.07 4.06
CA PHE A 151 -7.47 -6.95 2.61
C PHE A 151 -8.90 -7.23 2.18
N ASN A 152 -9.53 -6.26 1.50
CA ASN A 152 -10.97 -6.24 1.25
C ASN A 152 -11.34 -6.63 -0.19
N LYS A 153 -10.37 -7.12 -0.96
CA LYS A 153 -10.54 -7.48 -2.36
C LYS A 153 -10.30 -8.97 -2.59
N LYS A 154 -10.77 -9.48 -3.71
CA LYS A 154 -10.59 -10.87 -4.16
C LYS A 154 -10.02 -10.93 -5.58
N VAL A 155 -9.52 -12.10 -5.95
CA VAL A 155 -9.10 -12.38 -7.34
C VAL A 155 -10.30 -12.16 -8.27
N GLY A 156 -10.05 -11.49 -9.38
CA GLY A 156 -11.06 -11.11 -10.37
C GLY A 156 -11.68 -9.73 -10.15
N ASP A 157 -11.51 -9.11 -8.98
CA ASP A 157 -11.99 -7.74 -8.77
C ASP A 157 -11.19 -6.76 -9.64
N HIS A 158 -11.90 -5.80 -10.24
CA HIS A 158 -11.29 -4.62 -10.82
C HIS A 158 -11.04 -3.57 -9.72
N VAL A 159 -9.88 -2.92 -9.77
CA VAL A 159 -9.50 -1.83 -8.87
C VAL A 159 -9.01 -0.63 -9.67
N GLU A 160 -9.32 0.56 -9.19
CA GLU A 160 -8.77 1.81 -9.73
C GLU A 160 -7.40 2.12 -9.09
N ARG A 161 -6.56 2.87 -9.80
CA ARG A 161 -5.31 3.39 -9.22
C ARG A 161 -5.65 4.24 -8.00
N GLY A 162 -4.90 4.05 -6.91
CA GLY A 162 -5.14 4.76 -5.66
C GLY A 162 -6.39 4.31 -4.89
N GLU A 163 -7.15 3.33 -5.39
CA GLU A 163 -8.32 2.80 -4.70
C GLU A 163 -7.92 2.13 -3.39
N ARG A 164 -8.73 2.31 -2.34
CA ARG A 164 -8.55 1.68 -1.03
C ARG A 164 -8.76 0.17 -1.15
N ILE A 165 -7.75 -0.61 -0.76
CA ILE A 165 -7.77 -2.09 -0.86
C ILE A 165 -7.71 -2.78 0.51
N GLY A 166 -7.39 -2.03 1.57
CA GLY A 166 -7.24 -2.61 2.89
C GLY A 166 -6.44 -1.72 3.83
N LEU A 167 -5.89 -2.30 4.89
CA LEU A 167 -4.99 -1.64 5.82
C LEU A 167 -4.08 -2.64 6.55
N ILE A 168 -2.92 -2.19 7.01
CA ILE A 168 -2.05 -2.95 7.92
C ILE A 168 -1.96 -2.20 9.24
N LYS A 169 -2.52 -2.77 10.31
CA LYS A 169 -2.60 -2.08 11.60
C LYS A 169 -1.21 -1.94 12.23
N PHE A 170 -0.85 -0.76 12.75
CA PHE A 170 0.31 -0.48 13.62
C PHE A 170 1.71 -0.86 13.10
N GLY A 171 2.41 0.08 12.46
CA GLY A 171 3.85 -0.08 12.18
C GLY A 171 4.17 -1.24 11.23
N SER A 172 4.31 -0.94 9.94
CA SER A 172 4.36 -1.99 8.91
C SER A 172 5.23 -1.60 7.71
N ARG A 173 5.28 -2.50 6.73
CA ARG A 173 6.01 -2.30 5.49
C ARG A 173 5.15 -2.70 4.30
N VAL A 174 5.30 -1.97 3.21
CA VAL A 174 4.79 -2.38 1.89
C VAL A 174 5.95 -2.45 0.92
N ASP A 175 6.08 -3.59 0.25
CA ASP A 175 7.00 -3.74 -0.88
C ASP A 175 6.22 -3.69 -2.18
N VAL A 176 6.75 -2.98 -3.18
CA VAL A 176 6.24 -2.96 -4.55
C VAL A 176 7.32 -3.54 -5.45
N LEU A 177 6.96 -4.52 -6.27
CA LEU A 177 7.80 -5.17 -7.26
C LEU A 177 7.32 -4.79 -8.65
N LEU A 178 8.25 -4.26 -9.42
CA LEU A 178 8.05 -3.70 -10.75
C LEU A 178 8.94 -4.41 -11.76
N ASP A 179 8.61 -4.27 -13.04
CA ASP A 179 9.54 -4.58 -14.12
C ASP A 179 10.81 -3.71 -14.03
N THR A 180 11.95 -4.23 -14.50
CA THR A 180 13.23 -3.51 -14.47
C THR A 180 13.29 -2.33 -15.44
N SER A 181 12.38 -2.28 -16.43
CA SER A 181 12.22 -1.16 -17.35
C SER A 181 11.55 0.08 -16.73
N ALA A 182 11.01 -0.03 -15.51
CA ALA A 182 10.34 1.09 -14.83
C ALA A 182 11.32 2.23 -14.48
N SER A 183 10.91 3.47 -14.78
CA SER A 183 11.64 4.68 -14.41
C SER A 183 11.23 5.14 -13.02
N VAL A 184 12.06 4.85 -12.01
CA VAL A 184 11.80 5.21 -10.61
C VAL A 184 11.88 6.73 -10.39
N ARG A 185 10.91 7.27 -9.65
CA ARG A 185 10.80 8.70 -9.31
C ARG A 185 11.06 9.02 -7.84
N VAL A 186 11.36 8.01 -7.02
CA VAL A 186 11.65 8.15 -5.59
C VAL A 186 13.04 7.61 -5.26
N LYS A 187 13.62 8.12 -4.17
CA LYS A 187 14.88 7.64 -3.60
C LYS A 187 14.70 7.22 -2.15
N VAL A 188 15.65 6.43 -1.65
CA VAL A 188 15.69 6.07 -0.23
C VAL A 188 15.74 7.35 0.61
N GLY A 189 14.87 7.42 1.61
CA GLY A 189 14.72 8.60 2.47
C GLY A 189 13.45 9.41 2.21
N ASP A 190 12.89 9.35 1.01
CA ASP A 190 11.72 10.14 0.63
C ASP A 190 10.49 9.74 1.43
N ARG A 191 9.63 10.72 1.75
CA ARG A 191 8.29 10.46 2.28
C ARG A 191 7.29 10.40 1.14
N VAL A 192 6.47 9.36 1.16
CA VAL A 192 5.42 9.11 0.16
C VAL A 192 4.05 9.07 0.83
N LYS A 193 3.05 9.45 0.05
CA LYS A 193 1.63 9.44 0.39
C LYS A 193 0.92 8.40 -0.47
N GLY A 194 0.30 7.42 0.15
CA GLY A 194 -0.49 6.37 -0.50
C GLY A 194 -1.54 6.98 -1.43
N GLY A 195 -1.64 6.48 -2.65
CA GLY A 195 -2.53 6.96 -3.71
C GLY A 195 -2.04 8.20 -4.46
N SER A 196 -1.21 9.06 -3.86
CA SER A 196 -0.87 10.37 -4.44
C SER A 196 0.58 10.49 -4.90
N SER A 197 1.54 9.97 -4.13
CA SER A 197 2.95 10.06 -4.52
C SER A 197 3.26 9.08 -5.65
N VAL A 198 3.85 9.59 -6.73
CA VAL A 198 4.34 8.77 -7.83
C VAL A 198 5.62 8.04 -7.39
N LEU A 199 5.63 6.72 -7.53
CA LEU A 199 6.82 5.90 -7.28
C LEU A 199 7.65 5.69 -8.54
N ALA A 200 6.99 5.47 -9.68
CA ALA A 200 7.64 5.19 -10.95
C ALA A 200 6.71 5.48 -12.12
N HIS A 201 7.31 5.70 -13.30
CA HIS A 201 6.63 5.57 -14.57
C HIS A 201 7.00 4.24 -15.21
N VAL A 202 6.04 3.60 -15.85
CA VAL A 202 6.26 2.33 -16.53
C VAL A 202 6.16 2.59 -18.04
N PRO A 203 7.15 2.13 -18.83
CA PRO A 203 7.08 2.26 -20.28
C PRO A 203 5.80 1.63 -20.78
N GLN A 204 4.96 2.39 -21.47
CA GLN A 204 3.84 1.79 -22.16
C GLN A 204 4.39 0.88 -23.26
N PRO A 205 3.83 -0.32 -23.45
CA PRO A 205 4.13 -1.11 -24.64
C PRO A 205 3.94 -0.19 -25.83
N GLN A 206 4.99 0.07 -26.62
CA GLN A 206 4.83 0.72 -27.91
C GLN A 206 3.80 -0.13 -28.65
N LEU A 207 2.59 0.41 -28.85
CA LEU A 207 1.72 -0.12 -29.89
C LEU A 207 2.61 -0.12 -31.12
N ALA A 208 2.93 -1.31 -31.63
CA ALA A 208 3.57 -1.45 -32.91
C ALA A 208 2.73 -0.60 -33.85
N MET A 209 3.29 0.52 -34.30
CA MET A 209 2.74 1.30 -35.38
C MET A 209 2.69 0.31 -36.53
N ALA A 210 1.53 -0.32 -36.72
CA ALA A 210 1.26 -1.18 -37.84
C ALA A 210 1.43 -0.26 -39.05
N GLY A 211 2.63 -0.35 -39.65
CA GLY A 211 2.97 0.39 -40.84
C GLY A 211 1.87 0.11 -41.84
N SER A 212 1.14 1.16 -42.20
CA SER A 212 0.36 1.19 -43.42
C SER A 212 1.34 1.04 -44.57
N GLY A 213 1.70 -0.22 -44.84
CA GLY A 213 2.53 -0.62 -45.95
C GLY A 213 1.89 -0.14 -47.23
N GLN A 214 2.70 0.58 -48.01
CA GLN A 214 2.42 0.96 -49.38
C GLN A 214 1.74 -0.16 -50.15
N VAL A 215 0.49 0.06 -50.58
CA VAL A 215 -0.04 -0.65 -51.73
C VAL A 215 0.59 0.01 -52.96
N ARG A 216 1.65 -0.61 -53.47
CA ARG A 216 2.09 -0.44 -54.85
C ARG A 216 0.92 -0.87 -55.75
N GLN A 217 0.22 0.07 -56.37
CA GLN A 217 -0.54 -0.21 -57.59
C GLN A 217 0.41 0.00 -58.78
N GLY A 218 0.76 -1.11 -59.42
CA GLY A 218 1.34 -1.14 -60.75
C GLY A 218 0.49 -2.06 -61.63
N ALA A 219 0.29 -1.61 -62.88
CA ALA A 219 -0.32 -2.28 -64.03
C ALA A 219 -1.84 -2.56 -63.92
N LYS A 220 -2.69 -2.16 -64.86
CA LYS A 220 -2.55 -1.93 -66.31
C LYS A 220 -3.36 -0.71 -66.74
#